data_AF-A0A238KR05-F1
#
_entry.id   AF-A0A238KR05-F1
#
_cell.length_a   1.000
_cell.length_b   1.000
_cell.length_c   1.000
_cell.angle_alpha   90.00
_cell.angle_beta   90.00
_cell.angle_gamma   90.00
#
_symmetry.space_group_name_H-M   'P 1'
#
loop_
_entity.id
_entity.type
_entity.pdbx_description
1 polymer ?
#
loop_
_entity_poly.entity_id
_entity_poly.type
_entity_poly.pdbx_seq_one_letter_code
_entity_poly.pdbx_strand_id
1 'polypeptide(L)'
;MSCHDLRKGLTVSVPDGMRNKLHAISPANLPLGYLLRQSLLQSLKANIDWTTEVAAGNSQPLLIPLSLDERMQLAERIDGREVSEEVAVLSLVSAVLDQGPNQD
;
A
#
# COMPACT_ATOMS: atom_id res chain seq x y z
N MET A 1 -1.58 -23.33 12.41
CA MET A 1 -1.36 -21.88 12.35
C MET A 1 -0.90 -21.58 10.94
N SER A 2 -1.74 -20.86 10.18
CA SER A 2 -1.73 -20.86 8.72
C SER A 2 -0.46 -20.28 8.12
N CYS A 3 0.20 -21.10 7.30
CA CYS A 3 1.32 -20.74 6.46
C CYS A 3 0.99 -19.47 5.66
N HIS A 4 1.92 -18.50 5.71
CA HIS A 4 2.02 -17.39 4.77
C HIS A 4 2.08 -17.96 3.35
N ASP A 5 0.92 -18.06 2.72
CA ASP A 5 0.79 -18.57 1.36
C ASP A 5 1.30 -17.45 0.45
N LEU A 6 2.56 -17.53 0.04
CA LEU A 6 3.22 -16.56 -0.85
C LEU A 6 2.47 -16.39 -2.20
N ARG A 7 1.57 -17.32 -2.54
CA ARG A 7 0.69 -17.28 -3.72
C ARG A 7 -0.61 -16.49 -3.50
N LYS A 8 -0.99 -16.21 -2.25
CA LYS A 8 -2.17 -15.41 -1.92
C LYS A 8 -1.72 -13.96 -1.76
N GLY A 9 -2.44 -13.06 -2.43
CA GLY A 9 -2.16 -11.62 -2.37
C GLY A 9 -2.14 -11.08 -0.94
N LEU A 10 -1.61 -9.88 -0.77
CA LEU A 10 -1.55 -9.21 0.53
C LEU A 10 -2.93 -8.67 0.90
N THR A 11 -3.42 -9.04 2.08
CA THR A 11 -4.68 -8.51 2.62
C THR A 11 -4.39 -7.20 3.36
N VAL A 12 -5.09 -6.13 2.98
CA VAL A 12 -4.90 -4.79 3.56
C VAL A 12 -6.25 -4.16 3.89
N SER A 13 -6.36 -3.66 5.12
CA SER A 13 -7.54 -2.99 5.66
C SER A 13 -7.34 -1.49 5.58
N VAL A 14 -7.81 -0.92 4.47
CA VAL A 14 -7.56 0.50 4.17
C VAL A 14 -8.49 1.41 4.97
N PRO A 15 -7.96 2.35 5.77
CA PRO A 15 -8.78 3.26 6.55
C PRO A 15 -9.58 4.20 5.63
N ASP A 16 -10.80 4.55 6.04
CA ASP A 16 -11.73 5.32 5.19
C ASP A 16 -11.19 6.69 4.77
N GLY A 17 -10.35 7.32 5.60
CA GLY A 17 -9.63 8.55 5.25
C GLY A 17 -8.72 8.39 4.03
N MET A 18 -8.01 7.26 3.92
CA MET A 18 -7.16 6.96 2.78
C MET A 18 -7.97 6.58 1.54
N ARG A 19 -9.09 5.86 1.71
CA ARG A 19 -10.00 5.55 0.60
C ARG A 19 -10.51 6.80 -0.08
N ASN A 20 -10.95 7.77 0.71
CA ASN A 20 -11.43 9.06 0.19
C ASN A 20 -10.32 9.80 -0.56
N LYS A 21 -9.09 9.82 -0.03
CA LYS A 21 -7.93 10.40 -0.72
C LYS A 21 -7.65 9.70 -2.07
N LEU A 22 -7.62 8.37 -2.09
CA LEU A 22 -7.40 7.56 -3.30
C LEU A 22 -8.49 7.79 -4.37
N HIS A 23 -9.74 7.88 -3.95
CA HIS A 23 -10.84 8.21 -4.87
C HIS A 23 -10.80 9.66 -5.34
N ALA A 24 -10.31 10.60 -4.51
CA ALA A 24 -10.18 12.00 -4.90
C ALA A 24 -9.06 12.22 -5.94
N ILE A 25 -7.96 11.48 -5.85
CA ILE A 25 -6.84 11.60 -6.80
C ILE A 25 -7.06 10.83 -8.11
N SER A 26 -7.94 9.83 -8.12
CA SER A 26 -8.25 9.04 -9.32
C SER A 26 -9.59 9.49 -9.92
N PRO A 27 -9.60 10.23 -11.05
CA PRO A 27 -10.84 10.63 -11.71
C PRO A 27 -11.60 9.44 -12.32
N ALA A 28 -10.96 8.28 -12.46
CA ALA A 28 -11.59 7.06 -12.90
C ALA A 28 -12.15 6.27 -11.70
N ASN A 29 -13.37 5.74 -11.84
CA ASN A 29 -14.05 4.87 -10.87
C ASN A 29 -13.41 3.47 -10.83
N LEU A 30 -12.10 3.43 -10.56
CA LEU A 30 -11.29 2.23 -10.52
C LEU A 30 -11.45 1.54 -9.16
N PRO A 31 -11.33 0.20 -9.13
CA PRO A 31 -11.42 -0.54 -7.88
C PRO A 31 -10.28 -0.14 -6.93
N LEU A 32 -10.59 0.03 -5.65
CA LEU A 32 -9.64 0.47 -4.63
C LEU A 32 -8.36 -0.39 -4.59
N GLY A 33 -8.48 -1.69 -4.79
CA GLY A 33 -7.33 -2.60 -4.87
C GLY A 33 -6.35 -2.31 -5.99
N TYR A 34 -6.88 -1.85 -7.13
CA TYR A 34 -6.04 -1.42 -8.24
C TYR A 34 -5.30 -0.12 -7.92
N LEU A 35 -6.00 0.85 -7.33
CA LEU A 35 -5.40 2.12 -6.91
C LEU A 35 -4.30 1.92 -5.88
N LEU A 36 -4.55 1.10 -4.85
CA LEU A 36 -3.56 0.74 -3.83
C LEU A 36 -2.33 0.09 -4.45
N ARG A 37 -2.53 -0.89 -5.34
CA ARG A 37 -1.42 -1.56 -6.02
C ARG A 37 -0.60 -0.57 -6.84
N GLN A 38 -1.25 0.28 -7.63
CA GLN A 38 -0.55 1.27 -8.45
C GLN A 38 0.27 2.25 -7.59
N SER A 39 -0.32 2.78 -6.52
CA SER A 39 0.39 3.68 -5.59
C SER A 39 1.56 2.98 -4.90
N LEU A 40 1.41 1.71 -4.50
CA LEU A 40 2.52 0.91 -3.95
C LEU A 40 3.64 0.69 -4.97
N LEU A 41 3.30 0.33 -6.21
CA LEU A 41 4.30 0.17 -7.27
C LEU A 41 5.03 1.49 -7.57
N GLN A 42 4.30 2.60 -7.53
CA GLN A 42 4.89 3.91 -7.67
C GLN A 42 5.84 4.24 -6.53
N SER A 43 5.49 3.94 -5.27
CA SER A 43 6.38 4.16 -4.12
C SER A 43 7.67 3.34 -4.24
N LEU A 44 7.55 2.06 -4.61
CA LEU A 44 8.69 1.18 -4.82
C LEU A 44 9.58 1.68 -5.95
N LYS A 45 9.00 2.06 -7.10
CA LYS A 45 9.73 2.57 -8.26
C LYS A 45 10.41 3.92 -7.99
N ALA A 46 9.74 4.82 -7.29
CA ALA A 46 10.27 6.13 -6.93
C ALA A 46 11.19 6.07 -5.70
N ASN A 47 11.40 4.87 -5.14
CA ASN A 47 12.20 4.63 -3.94
C ASN A 47 11.76 5.49 -2.73
N ILE A 48 10.48 5.84 -2.64
CA ILE A 48 9.93 6.72 -1.60
C ILE A 48 9.99 6.00 -0.25
N ASP A 49 10.51 6.68 0.76
CA ASP A 49 10.39 6.26 2.16
C ASP A 49 9.16 6.89 2.80
N TRP A 50 8.57 6.19 3.77
CA TRP A 50 7.48 6.74 4.57
C TRP A 50 8.03 7.32 5.88
N THR A 51 7.58 8.52 6.19
CA THR A 51 7.87 9.22 7.45
C THR A 51 6.82 8.97 8.52
N THR A 52 5.60 8.63 8.11
CA THR A 52 4.46 8.41 9.01
C THR A 52 3.94 7.00 8.85
N GLU A 53 3.80 6.29 9.97
CA GLU A 53 3.17 4.98 10.01
C GLU A 53 1.65 5.13 10.00
N VAL A 54 0.99 4.49 9.05
CA VAL A 54 -0.47 4.47 8.95
C VAL A 54 -0.99 3.13 9.46
N ALA A 55 -1.70 3.19 10.58
CA ALA A 55 -2.36 2.02 11.14
C ALA A 55 -3.44 1.46 10.19
N ALA A 56 -3.60 0.14 10.22
CA ALA A 56 -4.70 -0.53 9.54
C ALA A 56 -6.04 0.01 10.03
N GLY A 57 -6.97 0.22 9.10
CA GLY A 57 -8.33 0.61 9.44
C GLY A 57 -9.18 -0.58 9.89
N ASN A 58 -10.34 -0.30 10.50
CA ASN A 58 -11.37 -1.31 10.78
C ASN A 58 -12.23 -1.66 9.57
N SER A 59 -11.88 -1.11 8.41
CA SER A 59 -12.67 -1.21 7.20
C SER A 59 -12.44 -2.55 6.48
N GLN A 60 -13.36 -2.93 5.59
CA GLN A 60 -13.32 -4.25 4.94
C GLN A 60 -11.94 -4.55 4.31
N PRO A 61 -11.30 -5.68 4.69
CA PRO A 61 -9.98 -6.04 4.17
C PRO A 61 -10.06 -6.36 2.70
N LEU A 62 -9.05 -5.91 1.96
CA LEU A 62 -8.99 -6.08 0.52
C LEU A 62 -7.70 -6.83 0.13
N LEU A 63 -7.84 -7.80 -0.75
CA LEU A 63 -6.73 -8.62 -1.22
C LEU A 63 -6.07 -7.97 -2.44
N ILE A 64 -4.80 -7.64 -2.31
CA ILE A 64 -3.98 -7.03 -3.35
C ILE A 64 -3.04 -8.11 -3.91
N PRO A 65 -3.14 -8.48 -5.19
CA PRO A 65 -2.21 -9.41 -5.79
C PRO A 65 -0.83 -8.74 -5.91
N LEU A 66 0.18 -9.28 -5.23
CA LEU A 66 1.57 -8.87 -5.35
C LEU A 66 2.40 -10.01 -5.97
N SER A 67 3.36 -9.66 -6.81
CA SER A 67 4.37 -10.59 -7.31
C SER A 67 5.41 -10.90 -6.23
N LEU A 68 6.23 -11.92 -6.47
CA LEU A 68 7.31 -12.30 -5.55
C LEU A 68 8.33 -11.15 -5.40
N ASP A 69 8.76 -10.54 -6.51
CA ASP A 69 9.68 -9.41 -6.51
C ASP A 69 9.13 -8.20 -5.75
N GLU A 70 7.84 -7.87 -5.96
CA GLU A 70 7.17 -6.77 -5.24
C GLU A 70 7.15 -7.03 -3.73
N ARG A 71 6.94 -8.29 -3.31
CA ARG A 71 6.99 -8.68 -1.90
C ARG A 71 8.41 -8.65 -1.34
N MET A 72 9.41 -9.07 -2.09
CA MET A 72 10.80 -9.01 -1.64
C MET A 72 11.23 -7.55 -1.43
N GLN A 73 10.93 -6.66 -2.37
CA GLN A 73 11.20 -5.23 -2.20
C GLN A 73 10.45 -4.65 -1.00
N LEU A 74 9.19 -5.03 -0.79
CA LEU A 74 8.45 -4.62 0.41
C LEU A 74 9.10 -5.15 1.69
N ALA A 75 9.50 -6.43 1.71
CA ALA A 75 10.15 -7.08 2.84
C ALA A 75 11.48 -6.41 3.20
N GLU A 76 12.31 -6.09 2.21
CA GLU A 76 13.56 -5.33 2.39
C GLU A 76 13.30 -3.93 2.95
N ARG A 77 12.18 -3.29 2.58
CA ARG A 77 11.82 -1.96 3.10
C ARG A 77 11.35 -1.96 4.54
N ILE A 78 10.69 -3.03 4.98
CA ILE A 78 10.29 -3.21 6.37
C ILE A 78 11.38 -3.86 7.22
N ASP A 79 12.43 -4.38 6.59
CA ASP A 79 13.54 -5.00 7.31
C ASP A 79 14.18 -3.98 8.26
N GLY A 80 14.28 -4.34 9.54
CA GLY A 80 14.72 -3.44 10.62
C GLY A 80 13.65 -2.46 11.14
N ARG A 81 12.41 -2.48 10.63
CA ARG A 81 11.27 -1.72 11.18
C ARG A 81 10.30 -2.69 11.86
N GLU A 82 9.84 -2.38 13.07
CA GLU A 82 8.85 -3.19 13.81
C GLU A 82 7.41 -2.94 13.29
N VAL A 83 7.22 -2.99 11.97
CA VAL A 83 5.92 -2.75 11.31
C VAL A 83 5.47 -3.97 10.52
N SER A 84 4.16 -4.20 10.49
CA SER A 84 3.57 -5.27 9.66
C SER A 84 3.54 -4.88 8.18
N GLU A 85 3.55 -5.87 7.27
CA GLU A 85 3.45 -5.65 5.81
C GLU A 85 2.26 -4.74 5.45
N GLU A 86 1.12 -4.92 6.13
CA GLU A 86 -0.09 -4.11 5.97
C GLU A 86 0.17 -2.62 6.27
N VAL A 87 0.77 -2.33 7.43
CA VAL A 87 1.10 -0.97 7.86
C VAL A 87 2.12 -0.35 6.91
N ALA A 88 3.10 -1.12 6.45
CA ALA A 88 4.10 -0.64 5.50
C ALA A 88 3.49 -0.24 4.16
N VAL A 89 2.60 -1.07 3.59
CA VAL A 89 1.89 -0.74 2.36
C VAL A 89 1.03 0.51 2.53
N LEU A 90 0.27 0.61 3.63
CA LEU A 90 -0.54 1.80 3.91
C LEU A 90 0.34 3.06 4.06
N SER A 91 1.48 2.94 4.72
CA SER A 91 2.40 4.06 4.94
C SER A 91 3.06 4.52 3.64
N LEU A 92 3.49 3.57 2.80
CA LEU A 92 4.02 3.83 1.46
C LEU A 92 3.00 4.51 0.55
N VAL A 93 1.76 3.99 0.54
CA VAL A 93 0.67 4.60 -0.23
C VAL A 93 0.37 5.99 0.29
N SER A 94 0.32 6.20 1.61
CA SER A 94 0.13 7.54 2.18
C SER A 94 1.24 8.49 1.77
N ALA A 95 2.50 8.05 1.79
CA ALA A 95 3.61 8.88 1.35
C ALA A 95 3.47 9.32 -0.11
N VAL A 96 3.04 8.44 -1.01
CA VAL A 96 2.75 8.79 -2.41
C VAL A 96 1.57 9.76 -2.52
N LEU A 97 0.52 9.56 -1.72
CA LEU A 97 -0.64 10.45 -1.70
C LEU A 97 -0.29 11.85 -1.17
N ASP A 98 0.57 11.93 -0.16
CA ASP A 98 1.05 13.20 0.40
C ASP A 98 2.07 13.89 -0.49
N GLN A 99 2.82 13.15 -1.32
CA GLN A 99 3.66 13.73 -2.38
C GLN A 99 2.82 14.35 -3.49
N GLY A 100 1.54 13.98 -3.62
CA GLY A 100 0.62 14.44 -4.66
C GLY A 100 1.10 14.12 -6.08
N PRO A 101 0.24 14.24 -7.11
CA PRO A 101 0.74 14.28 -8.47
C PRO A 101 1.50 15.61 -8.61
N ASN A 102 2.82 15.57 -8.39
CA ASN A 102 3.66 16.67 -8.82
C ASN A 102 3.46 16.76 -10.33
N GLN A 103 2.72 17.80 -10.72
CA GLN A 103 2.50 18.18 -12.09
C GLN A 103 3.86 18.51 -12.69
N ASP A 104 4.23 17.78 -13.74
CA ASP A 104 5.05 18.31 -14.82
C ASP A 104 4.21 18.21 -16.10
#